data_AF-A0A3A8K2M5-F1
#
_entry.id   AF-A0A3A8K2M5-F1
#
_cell.length_a   1.000
_cell.length_b   1.000
_cell.length_c   1.000
_cell.angle_alpha   90.00
_cell.angle_beta   90.00
_cell.angle_gamma   90.00
#
_symmetry.space_group_name_H-M   'P 1'
#
loop_
_entity.id
_entity.type
_entity.pdbx_description
1 polymer ?
#
loop_
_entity_poly.entity_id
_entity_poly.type
_entity_poly.pdbx_seq_one_letter_code
_entity_poly.pdbx_strand_id
1 'polypeptide(L)'
;MMKMKRIALSALLSLGLVACGPMEEPESTTEAQGAQALEAGCTSLGSGITSHACVHAGNPADHLARTASATRTTSAPSISTKHKAYDLTLPSSAEGSVTYVPATTGSYAFYRTQNVPFTVINGSTNATVAAALSQTVSSTGCSLVYVSVHDLTAGTTYIVATGPAAGNAITLVPEFLDDSRTRYYRDADGDGYGSTTSVYTACTPPSGYTTQRFDCNDTPVSGASINPGATEVCGNGIDDNCDGSQC
;
A
#
# COMPACT_ATOMS: atom_id res chain seq x y z
N MET A 1 -37.07 -61.86 46.36
CA MET A 1 -36.50 -62.81 45.39
C MET A 1 -35.43 -62.06 44.59
N MET A 2 -34.16 -62.21 44.92
CA MET A 2 -33.23 -63.24 44.43
C MET A 2 -32.54 -62.86 43.10
N LYS A 3 -31.25 -62.55 43.24
CA LYS A 3 -30.08 -62.89 42.38
C LYS A 3 -29.78 -62.14 41.06
N MET A 4 -28.47 -61.82 40.98
CA MET A 4 -27.54 -61.95 39.84
C MET A 4 -27.63 -60.87 38.74
N LYS A 5 -26.54 -60.40 38.12
CA LYS A 5 -25.13 -60.83 38.03
C LYS A 5 -24.31 -59.65 37.49
N ARG A 6 -23.03 -59.53 37.90
CA ARG A 6 -22.00 -58.69 37.23
C ARG A 6 -21.54 -59.33 35.92
N ILE A 7 -21.00 -58.53 34.99
CA ILE A 7 -19.92 -58.74 33.97
C ILE A 7 -20.05 -57.56 32.98
N ALA A 8 -19.26 -56.48 33.05
CA ALA A 8 -17.88 -56.24 32.61
C ALA A 8 -17.71 -55.90 31.10
N LEU A 9 -16.90 -54.84 30.88
CA LEU A 9 -16.03 -54.53 29.73
C LEU A 9 -16.55 -53.65 28.56
N SER A 10 -16.12 -52.39 28.62
CA SER A 10 -15.46 -51.61 27.56
C SER A 10 -16.19 -51.29 26.25
N ALA A 11 -16.45 -49.99 26.04
CA ALA A 11 -15.80 -49.19 24.99
C ALA A 11 -16.22 -47.72 25.15
N LEU A 12 -15.24 -46.86 25.43
CA LEU A 12 -15.36 -45.41 25.24
C LEU A 12 -15.35 -45.14 23.73
N LEU A 13 -16.43 -44.57 23.21
CA LEU A 13 -16.38 -43.82 21.96
C LEU A 13 -17.29 -42.60 22.12
N SER A 14 -16.71 -41.53 22.64
CA SER A 14 -17.35 -40.22 22.72
C SER A 14 -17.60 -39.70 21.29
N LEU A 15 -18.88 -39.61 20.93
CA LEU A 15 -19.37 -38.77 19.84
C LEU A 15 -19.10 -37.30 20.20
N GLY A 16 -18.15 -36.67 19.51
CA GLY A 16 -17.98 -35.22 19.49
C GLY A 16 -18.48 -34.66 18.17
N LEU A 17 -19.62 -33.96 18.21
CA LEU A 17 -20.11 -33.13 17.11
C LEU A 17 -19.25 -31.86 17.00
N VAL A 18 -18.75 -31.62 15.78
CA VAL A 18 -18.48 -30.35 15.08
C VAL A 18 -18.18 -29.09 15.92
N ALA A 19 -16.97 -28.55 15.74
CA ALA A 19 -16.75 -27.11 15.70
C ALA A 19 -15.61 -26.80 14.73
N CYS A 20 -15.94 -26.09 13.66
CA CYS A 20 -14.97 -25.44 12.77
C CYS A 20 -14.22 -24.39 13.60
N GLY A 21 -12.98 -24.71 14.02
CA GLY A 21 -12.06 -23.70 14.55
C GLY A 21 -11.48 -22.88 13.39
N PRO A 22 -11.10 -21.61 13.62
CA PRO A 22 -10.37 -20.85 12.61
C PRO A 22 -9.05 -21.56 12.32
N MET A 23 -8.71 -21.71 11.04
CA MET A 23 -7.32 -21.97 10.63
C MET A 23 -6.48 -20.81 11.16
N GLU A 24 -5.80 -21.02 12.29
CA GLU A 24 -4.60 -20.26 12.61
C GLU A 24 -3.52 -20.78 11.66
N GLU A 25 -3.33 -20.07 10.54
CA GLU A 25 -2.15 -20.18 9.70
C GLU A 25 -0.91 -19.97 10.60
N PRO A 26 0.06 -20.89 10.60
CA PRO A 26 1.31 -20.65 11.30
C PRO A 26 2.01 -19.49 10.61
N GLU A 27 2.23 -18.39 11.35
CA GLU A 27 3.10 -17.30 10.91
C GLU A 27 4.50 -17.89 10.60
N SER A 28 4.76 -18.10 9.31
CA SER A 28 6.06 -18.50 8.80
C SER A 28 7.06 -17.37 9.04
N THR A 29 7.83 -17.50 10.12
CA THR A 29 8.92 -16.60 10.48
C THR A 29 10.19 -16.95 9.71
N THR A 30 10.27 -16.81 8.38
CA THR A 30 11.55 -16.60 7.64
C THR A 30 11.37 -16.27 6.15
N GLU A 31 10.79 -15.13 5.85
CA GLU A 31 11.23 -14.23 4.77
C GLU A 31 10.51 -12.91 5.02
N ALA A 32 11.28 -11.90 5.45
CA ALA A 32 10.74 -10.68 5.99
C ALA A 32 9.76 -10.04 5.00
N GLN A 33 8.57 -9.67 5.51
CA GLN A 33 7.75 -8.59 4.97
C GLN A 33 8.60 -7.31 4.98
N GLY A 34 9.53 -7.22 4.04
CA GLY A 34 10.48 -6.13 3.91
C GLY A 34 9.78 -4.99 3.20
N ALA A 35 8.95 -4.23 3.93
CA ALA A 35 8.58 -2.90 3.50
C ALA A 35 9.87 -2.06 3.47
N GLN A 36 10.53 -2.00 2.32
CA GLN A 36 11.65 -1.10 2.11
C GLN A 36 11.10 0.33 1.91
N ALA A 37 11.91 1.36 2.15
CA ALA A 37 11.60 2.71 1.67
C ALA A 37 11.37 2.69 0.15
N LEU A 38 10.88 3.78 -0.46
CA LEU A 38 10.76 3.84 -1.93
C LEU A 38 12.10 3.38 -2.56
N GLU A 39 12.11 2.23 -3.23
CA GLU A 39 13.33 1.56 -3.71
C GLU A 39 14.20 2.53 -4.50
N ALA A 40 15.53 2.47 -4.31
CA ALA A 40 16.48 3.31 -5.03
C ALA A 40 16.38 3.00 -6.54
N GLY A 41 15.70 3.86 -7.30
CA GLY A 41 15.43 3.65 -8.72
C GLY A 41 13.95 3.63 -9.11
N CYS A 42 13.02 3.81 -8.17
CA CYS A 42 11.61 4.04 -8.50
C CYS A 42 11.46 5.26 -9.43
N THR A 43 11.07 5.02 -10.68
CA THR A 43 10.87 6.08 -11.69
C THR A 43 9.41 6.51 -11.80
N SER A 44 8.47 5.74 -11.22
CA SER A 44 7.05 6.12 -11.20
C SER A 44 6.24 5.49 -10.08
N LEU A 45 5.19 6.19 -9.66
CA LEU A 45 4.14 5.64 -8.80
C LEU A 45 3.13 4.82 -9.62
N GLY A 46 2.66 3.70 -9.06
CA GLY A 46 1.58 2.91 -9.65
C GLY A 46 0.28 3.71 -9.78
N SER A 47 -0.59 3.33 -10.73
CA SER A 47 -1.87 4.01 -10.97
C SER A 47 -2.84 3.92 -9.79
N GLY A 48 -2.73 2.86 -8.98
CA GLY A 48 -3.57 2.63 -7.79
C GLY A 48 -3.53 3.81 -6.80
N ILE A 49 -2.35 4.25 -6.39
CA ILE A 49 -2.23 5.37 -5.44
C ILE A 49 -2.66 6.71 -6.03
N THR A 50 -2.41 6.93 -7.33
CA THR A 50 -2.91 8.14 -8.00
C THR A 50 -4.44 8.12 -8.01
N SER A 51 -5.06 7.00 -8.38
CA SER A 51 -6.52 6.86 -8.38
C SER A 51 -7.13 7.08 -6.99
N HIS A 52 -6.48 6.59 -5.92
CA HIS A 52 -6.89 6.81 -4.54
C HIS A 52 -6.85 8.31 -4.17
N ALA A 53 -5.72 8.98 -4.40
CA ALA A 53 -5.61 10.42 -4.13
C ALA A 53 -6.67 11.23 -4.90
N CYS A 54 -7.00 10.81 -6.12
CA CYS A 54 -8.05 11.42 -6.93
C CYS A 54 -9.45 11.25 -6.36
N VAL A 55 -9.74 10.18 -5.60
CA VAL A 55 -11.02 10.05 -4.89
C VAL A 55 -11.19 11.18 -3.88
N HIS A 56 -10.15 11.51 -3.12
CA HIS A 56 -10.19 12.62 -2.16
C HIS A 56 -10.31 13.98 -2.85
N ALA A 57 -9.54 14.20 -3.93
CA ALA A 57 -9.61 15.44 -4.69
C ALA A 57 -10.93 15.64 -5.47
N GLY A 58 -11.67 14.55 -5.71
CA GLY A 58 -12.96 14.56 -6.39
C GLY A 58 -14.17 14.55 -5.46
N ASN A 59 -13.98 14.32 -4.17
CA ASN A 59 -15.04 14.22 -3.17
C ASN A 59 -15.12 15.48 -2.31
N PRO A 60 -16.10 16.39 -2.50
CA PRO A 60 -16.19 17.64 -1.74
C PRO A 60 -16.22 17.47 -0.21
N ALA A 61 -16.66 16.33 0.31
CA ALA A 61 -16.69 16.05 1.74
C ALA A 61 -15.28 15.85 2.35
N ASP A 62 -14.27 15.58 1.51
CA ASP A 62 -12.88 15.43 1.93
C ASP A 62 -12.10 16.74 1.89
N HIS A 63 -12.68 17.81 1.35
CA HIS A 63 -12.01 19.10 1.22
C HIS A 63 -11.97 19.88 2.53
N LEU A 64 -10.77 20.28 2.93
CA LEU A 64 -10.51 21.12 4.09
C LEU A 64 -9.75 22.38 3.66
N ALA A 65 -10.41 23.54 3.74
CA ALA A 65 -9.79 24.82 3.47
C ALA A 65 -8.71 25.17 4.52
N ARG A 66 -7.57 25.68 4.07
CA ARG A 66 -6.49 26.20 4.93
C ARG A 66 -5.88 27.46 4.31
N THR A 67 -5.64 28.48 5.13
CA THR A 67 -4.85 29.65 4.71
C THR A 67 -3.39 29.40 5.04
N ALA A 68 -2.53 29.32 4.04
CA ALA A 68 -1.12 29.04 4.24
C ALA A 68 -0.40 30.23 4.90
N SER A 69 0.61 29.92 5.73
CA SER A 69 1.47 30.93 6.34
C SER A 69 2.39 31.54 5.30
N ALA A 70 2.56 32.87 5.32
CA ALA A 70 3.50 33.58 4.46
C ALA A 70 4.98 33.37 4.84
N THR A 71 5.24 32.81 6.02
CA THR A 71 6.57 32.44 6.48
C THR A 71 6.64 30.94 6.74
N ARG A 72 7.79 30.33 6.46
CA ARG A 72 8.07 28.93 6.77
C ARG A 72 8.24 28.78 8.29
N THR A 73 7.21 28.30 8.97
CA THR A 73 7.20 28.14 10.43
C THR A 73 6.49 26.84 10.84
N THR A 74 6.93 26.24 11.95
CA THR A 74 6.28 25.08 12.57
C THR A 74 4.96 25.41 13.25
N SER A 75 4.60 26.70 13.35
CA SER A 75 3.28 27.15 13.79
C SER A 75 2.27 27.32 12.65
N ALA A 76 2.64 27.01 11.40
CA ALA A 76 1.73 27.11 10.26
C ALA A 76 0.59 26.07 10.37
N PRO A 77 -0.57 26.33 9.74
CA PRO A 77 -1.72 25.43 9.84
C PRO A 77 -1.41 24.00 9.41
N SER A 78 -2.00 23.03 10.09
CA SER A 78 -1.73 21.61 9.84
C SER A 78 -2.61 21.01 8.75
N ILE A 79 -1.98 20.12 7.97
CA ILE A 79 -2.57 19.27 6.93
C ILE A 79 -2.32 17.76 7.19
N SER A 80 -2.24 17.35 8.46
CA SER A 80 -1.87 15.97 8.84
C SER A 80 -3.04 14.98 8.95
N THR A 81 -4.27 15.43 8.72
CA THR A 81 -5.45 14.53 8.73
C THR A 81 -5.41 13.64 7.50
N LYS A 82 -5.45 12.33 7.70
CA LYS A 82 -5.46 11.34 6.61
C LYS A 82 -6.73 11.45 5.77
N HIS A 83 -6.65 11.02 4.50
CA HIS A 83 -7.80 10.92 3.59
C HIS A 83 -8.53 12.26 3.41
N LYS A 84 -7.76 13.33 3.20
CA LYS A 84 -8.28 14.68 3.00
C LYS A 84 -7.59 15.37 1.82
N ALA A 85 -8.37 16.17 1.13
CA ALA A 85 -7.88 17.15 0.18
C ALA A 85 -7.81 18.52 0.88
N TYR A 86 -6.69 19.22 0.74
CA TYR A 86 -6.46 20.50 1.38
C TYR A 86 -6.44 21.62 0.35
N ASP A 87 -7.48 22.44 0.36
CA ASP A 87 -7.53 23.64 -0.48
C ASP A 87 -6.78 24.77 0.21
N LEU A 88 -5.55 24.99 -0.25
CA LEU A 88 -4.67 26.01 0.30
C LEU A 88 -4.92 27.35 -0.38
N THR A 89 -5.22 28.37 0.43
CA THR A 89 -5.11 29.77 0.02
C THR A 89 -3.69 30.25 0.31
N LEU A 90 -2.94 30.59 -0.73
CA LEU A 90 -1.56 31.07 -0.65
C LEU A 90 -1.50 32.60 -0.52
N PRO A 91 -0.40 33.15 0.01
CA PRO A 91 -0.14 34.59 -0.09
C PRO A 91 -0.06 35.04 -1.55
N SER A 92 -0.43 36.29 -1.82
CA SER A 92 -0.55 36.80 -3.19
C SER A 92 0.76 36.71 -3.96
N SER A 93 0.75 35.92 -5.04
CA SER A 93 1.91 35.67 -5.91
C SER A 93 3.17 35.22 -5.16
N ALA A 94 3.01 34.56 -4.02
CA ALA A 94 4.12 34.10 -3.20
C ALA A 94 3.91 32.66 -2.71
N GLU A 95 4.96 32.08 -2.16
CA GLU A 95 4.91 30.79 -1.50
C GLU A 95 4.09 30.89 -0.20
N GLY A 96 3.30 29.86 0.09
CA GLY A 96 2.68 29.65 1.40
C GLY A 96 3.17 28.34 2.00
N SER A 97 3.18 28.26 3.33
CA SER A 97 3.53 27.03 4.05
C SER A 97 2.44 26.54 4.99
N VAL A 98 2.41 25.23 5.17
CA VAL A 98 1.58 24.48 6.12
C VAL A 98 2.45 23.47 6.85
N THR A 99 1.94 22.83 7.89
CA THR A 99 2.65 21.76 8.60
C THR A 99 2.07 20.38 8.31
N TYR A 100 2.94 19.38 8.24
CA TYR A 100 2.58 17.98 8.12
C TYR A 100 3.32 17.16 9.18
N VAL A 101 2.60 16.27 9.87
CA VAL A 101 3.14 15.37 10.89
C VAL A 101 2.72 13.95 10.50
N PRO A 102 3.63 13.13 9.98
CA PRO A 102 3.33 11.75 9.61
C PRO A 102 3.01 10.92 10.86
N ALA A 103 2.01 10.05 10.76
CA ALA A 103 1.66 9.12 11.84
C ALA A 103 2.62 7.91 11.91
N THR A 104 3.16 7.52 10.75
CA THR A 104 4.07 6.37 10.59
C THR A 104 5.31 6.80 9.82
N THR A 105 6.47 6.21 10.09
CA THR A 105 7.70 6.46 9.32
C THR A 105 7.57 5.76 7.98
N GLY A 106 7.88 6.45 6.89
CA GLY A 106 7.90 5.89 5.55
C GLY A 106 7.74 6.95 4.47
N SER A 107 7.37 6.53 3.27
CA SER A 107 7.27 7.44 2.13
C SER A 107 5.87 8.06 2.03
N TYR A 108 5.82 9.37 1.82
CA TYR A 108 4.59 10.15 1.66
C TYR A 108 4.58 10.86 0.31
N ALA A 109 3.49 10.67 -0.44
CA ALA A 109 3.22 11.33 -1.71
C ALA A 109 2.40 12.60 -1.46
N PHE A 110 2.85 13.73 -2.01
CA PHE A 110 2.10 14.99 -1.98
C PHE A 110 1.62 15.31 -3.38
N TYR A 111 0.35 15.01 -3.66
CA TYR A 111 -0.28 15.31 -4.93
C TYR A 111 -0.78 16.75 -4.97
N ARG A 112 -0.76 17.36 -6.17
CA ARG A 112 -1.03 18.77 -6.39
C ARG A 112 -1.78 19.01 -7.69
N THR A 113 -2.66 20.01 -7.67
CA THR A 113 -3.42 20.47 -8.86
C THR A 113 -2.61 21.35 -9.81
N GLN A 114 -1.43 21.82 -9.40
CA GLN A 114 -0.55 22.64 -10.24
C GLN A 114 0.91 22.20 -10.07
N ASN A 115 1.70 22.31 -11.15
CA ASN A 115 3.15 22.14 -11.11
C ASN A 115 3.80 23.45 -10.65
N VAL A 116 3.92 23.62 -9.33
CA VAL A 116 4.50 24.80 -8.68
C VAL A 116 5.69 24.36 -7.82
N PRO A 117 6.58 25.29 -7.41
CA PRO A 117 7.61 24.98 -6.44
C PRO A 117 7.01 24.33 -5.20
N PHE A 118 7.70 23.30 -4.71
CA PHE A 118 7.29 22.52 -3.56
C PHE A 118 8.52 22.10 -2.77
N THR A 119 8.54 22.38 -1.47
CA THR A 119 9.65 22.06 -0.58
C THR A 119 9.11 21.46 0.70
N VAL A 120 9.73 20.37 1.16
CA VAL A 120 9.49 19.78 2.47
C VAL A 120 10.71 20.03 3.35
N ILE A 121 10.50 20.55 4.55
CA ILE A 121 11.57 20.96 5.46
C ILE A 121 11.32 20.32 6.81
N ASN A 122 12.33 19.69 7.39
CA ASN A 122 12.25 19.19 8.77
C ASN A 122 12.17 20.40 9.72
N GLY A 123 11.07 20.52 10.46
CA GLY A 123 10.81 21.67 11.33
C GLY A 123 11.75 21.79 12.53
N SER A 124 12.46 20.71 12.89
CA SER A 124 13.43 20.71 13.99
C SER A 124 14.84 21.06 13.53
N THR A 125 15.27 20.53 12.38
CA THR A 125 16.65 20.70 11.87
C THR A 125 16.77 21.80 10.83
N ASN A 126 15.65 22.31 10.31
CA ASN A 126 15.56 23.20 9.16
C ASN A 126 16.22 22.64 7.88
N ALA A 127 16.47 21.33 7.84
CA ALA A 127 17.01 20.65 6.66
C ALA A 127 15.90 20.40 5.64
N THR A 128 16.20 20.63 4.35
CA THR A 128 15.29 20.26 3.26
C THR A 128 15.32 18.75 3.07
N VAL A 129 14.13 18.14 2.97
CA VAL A 129 13.95 16.72 2.65
C VAL A 129 13.87 16.59 1.14
N ALA A 130 14.89 16.00 0.54
CA ALA A 130 14.91 15.75 -0.91
C ALA A 130 13.70 14.90 -1.32
N ALA A 131 13.18 15.15 -2.53
CA ALA A 131 12.16 14.30 -3.10
C ALA A 131 12.81 13.00 -3.58
N ALA A 132 12.28 11.85 -3.15
CA ALA A 132 12.66 10.54 -3.67
C ALA A 132 12.15 10.33 -5.10
N LEU A 133 11.00 10.94 -5.42
CA LEU A 133 10.38 10.93 -6.75
C LEU A 133 9.65 12.25 -6.98
N SER A 134 9.61 12.73 -8.22
CA SER A 134 8.77 13.84 -8.64
C SER A 134 8.36 13.66 -10.09
N GLN A 135 7.06 13.68 -10.36
CA GLN A 135 6.54 13.40 -11.69
C GLN A 135 5.18 14.04 -11.94
N THR A 136 4.85 14.17 -13.21
CA THR A 136 3.48 14.43 -13.66
C THR A 136 2.63 13.19 -13.49
N VAL A 137 1.36 13.36 -13.16
CA VAL A 137 0.38 12.27 -13.06
C VAL A 137 -0.83 12.56 -13.94
N SER A 138 -1.46 11.49 -14.41
CA SER A 138 -2.69 11.56 -15.19
C SER A 138 -3.59 10.40 -14.78
N SER A 139 -4.81 10.74 -14.37
CA SER A 139 -5.88 9.79 -14.07
C SER A 139 -7.20 10.36 -14.56
N THR A 140 -8.04 9.52 -15.15
CA THR A 140 -9.32 9.94 -15.74
C THR A 140 -10.19 10.64 -14.70
N GLY A 141 -10.62 11.86 -14.99
CA GLY A 141 -11.46 12.66 -14.09
C GLY A 141 -10.74 13.27 -12.88
N CYS A 142 -9.41 13.21 -12.84
CA CYS A 142 -8.63 13.72 -11.72
C CYS A 142 -8.10 15.14 -11.97
N SER A 143 -8.20 16.01 -10.96
CA SER A 143 -7.65 17.36 -10.98
C SER A 143 -6.18 17.43 -10.58
N LEU A 144 -5.63 16.37 -10.00
CA LEU A 144 -4.23 16.28 -9.58
C LEU A 144 -3.35 16.01 -10.82
N VAL A 145 -2.29 16.80 -10.97
CA VAL A 145 -1.43 16.79 -12.18
C VAL A 145 0.05 16.56 -11.84
N TYR A 146 0.43 16.68 -10.58
CA TYR A 146 1.82 16.53 -10.14
C TYR A 146 1.90 15.86 -8.78
N VAL A 147 2.96 15.10 -8.54
CA VAL A 147 3.25 14.47 -7.24
C VAL A 147 4.74 14.56 -6.94
N SER A 148 5.07 14.74 -5.66
CA SER A 148 6.42 14.43 -5.15
C SER A 148 6.35 13.53 -3.93
N VAL A 149 7.33 12.64 -3.81
CA VAL A 149 7.42 11.68 -2.72
C VAL A 149 8.59 12.04 -1.82
N HIS A 150 8.37 12.01 -0.52
CA HIS A 150 9.39 12.30 0.49
C HIS A 150 9.35 11.23 1.58
N ASP A 151 10.52 10.81 2.05
CA ASP A 151 10.62 9.91 3.20
C ASP A 151 10.59 10.71 4.48
N LEU A 152 9.58 10.44 5.31
CA LEU A 152 9.27 11.20 6.52
C LEU A 152 9.29 10.28 7.74
N THR A 153 9.66 10.84 8.88
CA THR A 153 9.75 10.13 10.16
C THR A 153 8.53 10.43 11.03
N ALA A 154 7.89 9.39 11.56
CA ALA A 154 6.73 9.50 12.43
C ALA A 154 6.91 10.55 13.53
N GLY A 155 5.87 11.37 13.77
CA GLY A 155 5.85 12.38 14.83
C GLY A 155 6.74 13.60 14.58
N THR A 156 7.56 13.63 13.53
CA THR A 156 8.35 14.80 13.16
C THR A 156 7.46 15.86 12.50
N THR A 157 7.56 17.11 12.93
CA THR A 157 6.84 18.20 12.24
C THR A 157 7.63 18.64 11.01
N TYR A 158 7.01 18.57 9.85
CA TYR A 158 7.55 19.08 8.60
C TYR A 158 6.82 20.35 8.18
N ILE A 159 7.57 21.31 7.66
CA ILE A 159 7.02 22.47 6.96
C ILE A 159 6.90 22.06 5.49
N VAL A 160 5.69 22.13 4.95
CA VAL A 160 5.39 21.89 3.54
C VAL A 160 5.11 23.24 2.92
N ALA A 161 6.01 23.70 2.07
CA ALA A 161 5.96 25.00 1.42
C ALA A 161 5.66 24.83 -0.07
N THR A 162 4.71 25.61 -0.59
CA THR A 162 4.28 25.50 -1.98
C THR A 162 3.89 26.85 -2.57
N GLY A 163 4.12 27.00 -3.87
CA GLY A 163 3.77 28.20 -4.63
C GLY A 163 4.99 28.99 -5.09
N PRO A 164 4.77 30.14 -5.76
CA PRO A 164 3.47 30.72 -6.07
C PRO A 164 2.61 29.83 -6.99
N ALA A 165 1.29 29.92 -6.87
CA ALA A 165 0.32 29.19 -7.69
C ALA A 165 -0.65 30.16 -8.38
N ALA A 166 -1.18 29.77 -9.54
CA ALA A 166 -2.18 30.56 -10.24
C ALA A 166 -3.42 30.73 -9.36
N GLY A 167 -3.95 31.95 -9.33
CA GLY A 167 -5.10 32.30 -8.48
C GLY A 167 -4.82 32.29 -6.98
N ASN A 168 -3.55 32.18 -6.55
CA ASN A 168 -3.15 32.04 -5.15
C ASN A 168 -3.84 30.87 -4.44
N ALA A 169 -4.17 29.81 -5.19
CA ALA A 169 -4.88 28.66 -4.65
C ALA A 169 -4.27 27.36 -5.19
N ILE A 170 -4.16 26.35 -4.33
CA ILE A 170 -3.72 25.01 -4.73
C ILE A 170 -4.35 23.95 -3.83
N THR A 171 -4.86 22.88 -4.43
CA THR A 171 -5.28 21.69 -3.68
C THR A 171 -4.08 20.74 -3.51
N LEU A 172 -3.82 20.33 -2.27
CA LEU A 172 -2.84 19.30 -1.90
C LEU A 172 -3.53 18.06 -1.35
N VAL A 173 -3.05 16.87 -1.73
CA VAL A 173 -3.49 15.59 -1.14
C VAL A 173 -2.25 14.81 -0.69
N PRO A 174 -1.98 14.75 0.62
CA PRO A 174 -0.93 13.90 1.19
C PRO A 174 -1.41 12.46 1.35
N GLU A 175 -0.68 11.50 0.78
CA GLU A 175 -0.97 10.06 0.88
C GLU A 175 0.24 9.29 1.38
N PHE A 176 -0.01 8.30 2.23
CA PHE A 176 1.02 7.37 2.68
C PHE A 176 1.14 6.23 1.67
N LEU A 177 2.36 5.92 1.21
CA LEU A 177 2.54 4.97 0.11
C LEU A 177 2.32 3.51 0.52
N ASP A 178 2.50 3.13 1.79
CA ASP A 178 2.45 1.70 2.15
C ASP A 178 1.03 1.11 2.07
N ASP A 179 -0.02 1.92 2.12
CA ASP A 179 -1.40 1.45 1.93
C ASP A 179 -1.73 1.14 0.45
N SER A 180 -0.83 1.42 -0.50
CA SER A 180 -1.18 1.46 -1.94
C SER A 180 -0.09 1.03 -2.93
N ARG A 181 1.07 0.59 -2.45
CA ARG A 181 2.11 0.05 -3.32
C ARG A 181 1.73 -1.33 -3.86
N THR A 182 2.09 -1.60 -5.11
CA THR A 182 1.87 -2.89 -5.76
C THR A 182 2.64 -3.98 -5.03
N ARG A 183 1.94 -5.06 -4.66
CA ARG A 183 2.55 -6.26 -4.11
C ARG A 183 3.04 -7.15 -5.25
N TYR A 184 4.23 -7.67 -5.07
CA TYR A 184 4.87 -8.60 -5.98
C TYR A 184 5.11 -9.92 -5.27
N TYR A 185 4.85 -10.99 -6.02
CA TYR A 185 4.94 -12.38 -5.59
C TYR A 185 6.10 -13.01 -6.34
N ARG A 186 6.90 -13.81 -5.63
CA ARG A 186 8.02 -14.52 -6.24
C ARG A 186 7.47 -15.45 -7.32
N ASP A 187 8.10 -15.42 -8.49
CA ASP A 187 7.84 -16.24 -9.67
C ASP A 187 9.13 -17.01 -9.96
N ALA A 188 9.23 -18.19 -9.37
CA ALA A 188 10.42 -19.03 -9.33
C ALA A 188 10.62 -19.80 -10.63
N ASP A 189 9.52 -20.27 -11.19
CA ASP A 189 9.49 -21.17 -12.34
C ASP A 189 9.29 -20.43 -13.68
N GLY A 190 8.95 -19.15 -13.61
CA GLY A 190 8.92 -18.24 -14.76
C GLY A 190 7.64 -18.35 -15.58
N ASP A 191 6.54 -18.84 -15.01
CA ASP A 191 5.27 -18.99 -15.73
C ASP A 191 4.37 -17.75 -15.69
N GLY A 192 4.76 -16.75 -14.90
CA GLY A 192 4.09 -15.45 -14.79
C GLY A 192 3.08 -15.35 -13.65
N TYR A 193 2.87 -16.42 -12.88
CA TYR A 193 2.18 -16.43 -11.60
C TYR A 193 3.19 -16.56 -10.46
N GLY A 194 2.82 -16.04 -9.29
CA GLY A 194 3.71 -16.07 -8.14
C GLY A 194 3.03 -16.70 -6.94
N SER A 195 3.88 -17.11 -5.99
CA SER A 195 3.45 -17.73 -4.73
C SER A 195 2.36 -16.95 -3.99
N THR A 196 1.69 -17.61 -3.05
CA THR A 196 0.54 -17.05 -2.31
C THR A 196 0.91 -15.94 -1.33
N THR A 197 2.18 -15.85 -0.91
CA THR A 197 2.67 -14.88 0.05
C THR A 197 3.34 -13.71 -0.64
N SER A 198 2.89 -12.49 -0.37
CA SER A 198 3.56 -11.28 -0.87
C SER A 198 4.90 -11.09 -0.15
N VAL A 199 5.99 -11.02 -0.91
CA VAL A 199 7.33 -10.82 -0.33
C VAL A 199 7.84 -9.39 -0.58
N TYR A 200 7.41 -8.73 -1.66
CA TYR A 200 7.90 -7.39 -2.01
C TYR A 200 6.77 -6.41 -2.31
N THR A 201 7.01 -5.17 -1.93
CA THR A 201 6.12 -4.05 -2.21
C THR A 201 6.95 -2.95 -2.90
N ALA A 202 6.81 -2.80 -4.22
CA ALA A 202 7.73 -2.00 -5.03
C ALA A 202 7.00 -1.14 -6.08
N CYS A 203 7.74 -0.23 -6.74
CA CYS A 203 7.21 0.56 -7.86
C CYS A 203 7.19 -0.21 -9.18
N THR A 204 8.18 -1.08 -9.38
CA THR A 204 8.35 -1.93 -10.57
C THR A 204 8.58 -3.37 -10.11
N PRO A 205 8.22 -4.38 -10.91
CA PRO A 205 8.50 -5.77 -10.57
C PRO A 205 10.00 -5.98 -10.40
N PRO A 206 10.46 -6.48 -9.24
CA PRO A 206 11.81 -7.02 -9.13
C PRO A 206 11.97 -8.21 -10.10
N SER A 207 13.21 -8.50 -10.51
CA SER A 207 13.48 -9.66 -11.37
C SER A 207 13.05 -10.96 -10.67
N GLY A 208 12.28 -11.81 -11.34
CA GLY A 208 11.73 -13.05 -10.76
C GLY A 208 10.51 -12.83 -9.87
N TYR A 209 9.78 -11.73 -10.08
CA TYR A 209 8.53 -11.45 -9.38
C TYR A 209 7.44 -10.96 -10.34
N THR A 210 6.19 -11.31 -10.02
CA THR A 210 4.99 -10.97 -10.78
C THR A 210 3.90 -10.38 -9.87
N THR A 211 2.90 -9.72 -10.46
CA THR A 211 1.72 -9.21 -9.74
C THR A 211 0.60 -10.24 -9.68
N GLN A 212 0.66 -11.28 -10.52
CA GLN A 212 -0.28 -12.38 -10.44
C GLN A 212 0.12 -13.27 -9.27
N ARG A 213 -0.88 -13.80 -8.56
CA ARG A 213 -0.67 -14.60 -7.36
C ARG A 213 -1.46 -15.88 -7.46
N PHE A 214 -1.27 -16.73 -6.46
CA PHE A 214 -1.95 -18.03 -6.33
C PHE A 214 -1.40 -19.10 -7.26
N ASP A 215 -0.11 -19.01 -7.58
CA ASP A 215 0.61 -20.19 -8.01
C ASP A 215 0.67 -21.19 -6.84
N CYS A 216 0.05 -22.37 -7.06
CA CYS A 216 0.00 -23.47 -6.12
C CYS A 216 1.27 -24.34 -6.16
N ASN A 217 2.12 -24.19 -7.18
CA ASN A 217 3.41 -24.88 -7.31
C ASN A 217 4.50 -23.99 -7.93
N ASP A 218 4.95 -22.97 -7.20
CA ASP A 218 6.02 -22.05 -7.60
C ASP A 218 7.44 -22.67 -7.54
N THR A 219 7.63 -23.89 -8.06
CA THR A 219 8.91 -24.62 -8.02
C THR A 219 9.52 -24.76 -9.43
N PRO A 220 10.78 -24.34 -9.66
CA PRO A 220 11.37 -24.31 -11.01
C PRO A 220 11.44 -25.68 -11.72
N VAL A 221 11.35 -26.78 -10.98
CA VAL A 221 11.54 -28.14 -11.50
C VAL A 221 10.24 -28.73 -12.03
N SER A 222 9.10 -28.36 -11.45
CA SER A 222 7.80 -28.99 -11.74
C SER A 222 6.63 -28.01 -11.88
N GLY A 223 6.87 -26.74 -11.58
CA GLY A 223 5.84 -25.71 -11.41
C GLY A 223 5.39 -25.02 -12.68
N ALA A 224 6.28 -24.86 -13.67
CA ALA A 224 6.09 -23.96 -14.82
C ALA A 224 4.85 -24.21 -15.71
N SER A 225 4.09 -25.28 -15.48
CA SER A 225 2.83 -25.59 -16.16
C SER A 225 1.62 -25.69 -15.23
N ILE A 226 1.78 -25.39 -13.93
CA ILE A 226 0.79 -25.49 -12.87
C ILE A 226 0.56 -24.09 -12.33
N ASN A 227 -0.51 -23.45 -12.75
CA ASN A 227 -0.84 -22.08 -12.37
C ASN A 227 -2.32 -21.76 -12.65
N PRO A 228 -2.87 -20.67 -12.08
CA PRO A 228 -4.26 -20.25 -12.30
C PRO A 228 -4.73 -20.10 -13.76
N GLY A 229 -3.79 -19.96 -14.72
CA GLY A 229 -4.09 -19.86 -16.14
C GLY A 229 -4.02 -21.18 -16.90
N ALA A 230 -3.58 -22.27 -16.26
CA ALA A 230 -3.39 -23.56 -16.90
C ALA A 230 -4.73 -24.24 -17.21
N THR A 231 -4.71 -25.16 -18.18
CA THR A 231 -5.86 -26.01 -18.49
C THR A 231 -5.78 -27.26 -17.65
N GLU A 232 -6.85 -27.55 -16.91
CA GLU A 232 -6.94 -28.72 -16.04
C GLU A 232 -6.87 -30.04 -16.82
N VAL A 233 -5.94 -30.93 -16.44
CA VAL A 233 -5.81 -32.26 -17.04
C VAL A 233 -6.39 -33.32 -16.12
N CYS A 234 -7.70 -33.53 -16.24
CA CYS A 234 -8.43 -34.54 -15.48
C CYS A 234 -7.75 -35.93 -15.50
N GLY A 235 -7.45 -36.44 -14.29
CA GLY A 235 -6.92 -37.79 -14.07
C GLY A 235 -5.39 -37.90 -14.00
N ASN A 236 -4.64 -36.80 -14.05
CA ASN A 236 -3.20 -36.78 -13.73
C ASN A 236 -2.92 -36.73 -12.21
N GLY A 237 -3.94 -36.44 -11.39
CA GLY A 237 -3.82 -36.33 -9.93
C GLY A 237 -3.16 -35.04 -9.44
N ILE A 238 -3.02 -34.04 -10.32
CA ILE A 238 -2.49 -32.71 -10.07
C ILE A 238 -3.66 -31.73 -10.20
N ASP A 239 -3.65 -30.66 -9.44
CA ASP A 239 -4.50 -29.48 -9.67
C ASP A 239 -3.66 -28.53 -10.53
N ASP A 240 -3.84 -28.58 -11.85
CA ASP A 240 -3.00 -27.84 -12.79
C ASP A 240 -3.38 -26.36 -12.80
N ASN A 241 -4.67 -26.04 -12.62
CA ASN A 241 -5.20 -24.69 -12.70
C ASN A 241 -5.30 -23.98 -11.33
N CYS A 242 -4.80 -24.60 -10.25
CA CYS A 242 -4.80 -24.08 -8.89
C CYS A 242 -6.18 -23.62 -8.39
N ASP A 243 -7.27 -24.27 -8.83
CA ASP A 243 -8.65 -23.93 -8.42
C ASP A 243 -9.15 -24.73 -7.21
N GLY A 244 -8.34 -25.66 -6.72
CA GLY A 244 -8.66 -26.54 -5.60
C GLY A 244 -9.45 -27.78 -5.98
N SER A 245 -9.66 -28.02 -7.28
CA SER A 245 -10.26 -29.22 -7.84
C SER A 245 -9.33 -29.84 -8.89
N GLN A 246 -9.51 -31.14 -9.15
CA GLN A 246 -8.79 -31.85 -10.21
C GLN A 246 -9.71 -32.21 -11.40
N CYS A 247 -11.00 -31.83 -11.23
CA CYS A 247 -12.21 -31.84 -12.06
C CYS A 247 -13.37 -31.36 -11.13
#